data_AF-A0A1A2DC73-F1
#
_entry.id   AF-A0A1A2DC73-F1
#
_cell.length_a   1.000
_cell.length_b   1.000
_cell.length_c   1.000
_cell.angle_alpha   90.00
_cell.angle_beta   90.00
_cell.angle_gamma   90.00
#
_symmetry.space_group_name_H-M   'P 1'
#
loop_
_entity.id
_entity.type
_entity.pdbx_description
1 polymer ?
#
loop_
_entity_poly.entity_id
_entity_poly.type
_entity_poly.pdbx_seq_one_letter_code
_entity_poly.pdbx_strand_id
1 'polypeptide(L)'
;MTTDKTGAPTEVTAEADRYTIAVDGKGVGIAEFADRDGQRVFTHTEVDSDFEGRGLATILIGEALQKTRDEGLRIVPVCKMVASYVEKHDEFADVVDPVSDDIEQWLENH
;
A
#
# COMPACT_ATOMS: atom_id res chain seq x y z
N MET A 1 -0.07 -15.74 10.04
CA MET A 1 0.90 -15.47 8.97
C MET A 1 0.13 -15.54 7.67
N THR A 2 0.10 -14.42 6.95
CA THR A 2 -0.50 -14.39 5.61
C THR A 2 0.35 -15.26 4.69
N THR A 3 -0.28 -16.00 3.79
CA THR A 3 0.39 -16.81 2.78
C THR A 3 -0.04 -16.36 1.41
N ASP A 4 0.86 -16.40 0.44
CA ASP A 4 0.51 -16.12 -0.94
C ASP A 4 -0.27 -17.29 -1.58
N LYS A 5 -0.62 -17.15 -2.87
CA LYS A 5 -1.37 -18.18 -3.61
C LYS A 5 -0.61 -19.49 -3.84
N THR A 6 0.70 -19.50 -3.61
CA THR A 6 1.54 -20.71 -3.69
C THR A 6 1.66 -21.42 -2.33
N GLY A 7 1.13 -20.81 -1.27
CA GLY A 7 1.26 -21.28 0.11
C GLY A 7 2.55 -20.85 0.80
N ALA A 8 3.36 -20.00 0.15
CA ALA A 8 4.58 -19.46 0.76
C ALA A 8 4.21 -18.39 1.80
N PRO A 9 4.88 -18.36 2.97
CA PRO A 9 4.64 -17.34 3.97
C PRO A 9 5.12 -15.97 3.46
N THR A 10 4.33 -14.94 3.76
CA THR A 10 4.64 -13.55 3.43
C THR A 10 4.80 -12.72 4.69
N GLU A 11 5.70 -11.75 4.66
CA GLU A 11 5.91 -10.79 5.75
C GLU A 11 5.84 -9.37 5.21
N VAL A 12 4.92 -8.56 5.72
CA VAL A 12 4.84 -7.12 5.39
C VAL A 12 5.44 -6.30 6.52
N THR A 13 6.45 -5.51 6.20
CA THR A 13 7.17 -4.64 7.14
C THR A 13 6.89 -3.18 6.85
N ALA A 14 6.72 -2.38 7.91
CA ALA A 14 6.59 -0.93 7.80
C ALA A 14 7.98 -0.29 7.91
N GLU A 15 8.30 0.61 7.01
CA GLU A 15 9.50 1.45 7.02
C GLU A 15 9.11 2.92 7.06
N ALA A 16 10.08 3.83 6.93
CA ALA A 16 9.83 5.27 7.10
C ALA A 16 9.00 5.89 5.95
N ASP A 17 9.17 5.39 4.73
CA ASP A 17 8.59 5.96 3.50
C ASP A 17 7.92 4.89 2.62
N ARG A 18 7.83 3.65 3.11
CA ARG A 18 7.30 2.51 2.36
C ARG A 18 6.86 1.37 3.27
N TYR A 19 6.01 0.52 2.74
CA TYR A 19 5.85 -0.85 3.21
C TYR A 19 6.56 -1.79 2.27
N THR A 20 7.18 -2.84 2.80
CA THR A 20 7.84 -3.88 2.01
C THR A 20 7.17 -5.22 2.25
N ILE A 21 7.13 -6.08 1.23
CA ILE A 21 6.69 -7.47 1.38
C ILE A 21 7.85 -8.41 1.06
N ALA A 22 8.06 -9.40 1.92
CA ALA A 22 9.04 -10.45 1.73
C ALA A 22 8.39 -11.83 1.61
N VAL A 23 9.01 -12.70 0.81
CA VAL A 23 8.70 -14.13 0.70
C VAL A 23 9.97 -14.90 1.02
N ASP A 24 9.91 -15.85 1.96
CA ASP A 24 11.08 -16.63 2.41
C ASP A 24 12.29 -15.74 2.79
N GLY A 25 12.03 -14.58 3.38
CA GLY A 25 13.04 -13.60 3.79
C GLY A 25 13.62 -12.75 2.66
N LYS A 26 13.20 -12.94 1.40
CA LYS A 26 13.56 -12.08 0.27
C LYS A 26 12.51 -10.99 0.09
N GLY A 27 12.90 -9.71 0.11
CA GLY A 27 12.04 -8.60 -0.28
C GLY A 27 11.67 -8.67 -1.76
N VAL A 28 10.37 -8.62 -2.06
CA VAL A 28 9.81 -8.85 -3.41
C VAL A 28 8.76 -7.82 -3.82
N GLY A 29 8.51 -6.80 -3.01
CA GLY A 29 7.63 -5.70 -3.39
C GLY A 29 7.64 -4.56 -2.40
N ILE A 30 7.21 -3.39 -2.86
CA ILE A 30 7.15 -2.16 -2.08
C ILE A 30 5.83 -1.41 -2.35
N ALA A 31 5.35 -0.69 -1.35
CA ALA A 31 4.27 0.29 -1.46
C ALA A 31 4.78 1.60 -0.83
N GLU A 32 5.18 2.53 -1.68
CA GLU A 32 5.75 3.81 -1.27
C GLU A 32 4.65 4.78 -0.86
N PHE A 33 4.94 5.56 0.16
CA PHE A 33 4.03 6.56 0.67
C PHE A 33 4.77 7.81 1.13
N ALA A 34 4.03 8.90 1.25
CA ALA A 34 4.49 10.10 1.94
C ALA A 34 3.38 10.61 2.87
N ASP A 35 3.76 10.99 4.08
CA ASP A 35 2.84 11.46 5.10
C ASP A 35 2.72 12.99 5.06
N ARG A 36 1.49 13.49 5.10
CA ARG A 36 1.18 14.91 5.14
C ARG A 36 -0.13 15.16 5.86
N ASP A 37 -0.13 16.06 6.84
CA ASP A 37 -1.35 16.58 7.49
C ASP A 37 -2.31 15.49 8.01
N GLY A 38 -1.77 14.37 8.53
CA GLY A 38 -2.56 13.23 9.02
C GLY A 38 -3.06 12.28 7.92
N GLN A 39 -2.62 12.48 6.69
CA GLN A 39 -2.86 11.61 5.54
C GLN A 39 -1.57 10.87 5.17
N ARG A 40 -1.71 9.62 4.75
CA ARG A 40 -0.67 8.81 4.12
C ARG A 40 -1.01 8.66 2.64
N VAL A 41 -0.20 9.30 1.80
CA VAL A 41 -0.40 9.36 0.36
C VAL A 41 0.38 8.23 -0.29
N PHE A 42 -0.31 7.21 -0.77
CA PHE A 42 0.30 6.07 -1.46
C PHE A 42 0.58 6.44 -2.91
N THR A 43 1.84 6.59 -3.28
CA THR A 43 2.27 7.15 -4.56
C THR A 43 2.62 6.08 -5.58
N HIS A 44 3.24 5.00 -5.13
CA HIS A 44 3.69 3.93 -6.00
C HIS A 44 3.57 2.57 -5.30
N THR A 45 3.36 1.53 -6.09
CA THR A 45 3.38 0.15 -5.61
C THR A 45 3.99 -0.69 -6.70
N GLU A 46 4.81 -1.66 -6.33
CA GLU A 46 5.38 -2.62 -7.26
C GLU A 46 5.70 -3.95 -6.57
N VAL A 47 5.68 -5.02 -7.36
CA VAL A 47 6.08 -6.35 -6.95
C VAL A 47 6.97 -6.90 -8.05
N ASP A 48 8.03 -7.59 -7.67
CA ASP A 48 8.97 -8.27 -8.57
C ASP A 48 8.18 -9.15 -9.56
N SER A 49 8.46 -9.00 -10.85
CA SER A 49 7.74 -9.70 -11.91
C SER A 49 7.89 -11.22 -11.83
N ASP A 50 8.99 -11.72 -11.23
CA ASP A 50 9.19 -13.14 -10.97
C ASP A 50 8.16 -13.71 -9.97
N PHE A 51 7.43 -12.84 -9.28
CA PHE A 51 6.43 -13.18 -8.26
C PHE A 51 5.01 -12.76 -8.66
N GLU A 52 4.80 -12.35 -9.92
CA GLU A 52 3.48 -12.03 -10.45
C GLU A 52 2.50 -13.20 -10.33
N GLY A 53 1.20 -12.88 -10.25
CA GLY A 53 0.13 -13.86 -10.13
C GLY A 53 0.01 -14.53 -8.75
N ARG A 54 0.98 -14.33 -7.84
CA ARG A 54 0.97 -14.91 -6.49
C ARG A 54 0.08 -14.16 -5.48
N GLY A 55 -0.45 -13.00 -5.86
CA GLY A 55 -1.34 -12.18 -5.01
C GLY A 55 -0.62 -11.26 -4.03
N LEU A 56 0.70 -11.11 -4.16
CA LEU A 56 1.53 -10.32 -3.24
C LEU A 56 1.17 -8.84 -3.20
N ALA A 57 0.82 -8.24 -4.34
CA ALA A 57 0.41 -6.83 -4.37
C ALA A 57 -0.86 -6.60 -3.53
N THR A 58 -1.83 -7.51 -3.61
CA THR A 58 -3.06 -7.45 -2.81
C THR A 58 -2.78 -7.60 -1.32
N ILE A 59 -1.87 -8.51 -0.94
CA ILE A 59 -1.46 -8.70 0.45
C ILE A 59 -0.76 -7.45 0.97
N LEU A 60 0.23 -6.96 0.23
CA LEU A 60 1.02 -5.77 0.58
C LEU A 60 0.12 -4.55 0.76
N ILE A 61 -0.74 -4.25 -0.21
CA ILE A 61 -1.65 -3.10 -0.14
C ILE A 61 -2.60 -3.27 1.05
N GLY A 62 -3.25 -4.43 1.20
CA GLY A 62 -4.20 -4.66 2.28
C GLY A 62 -3.60 -4.46 3.67
N GLU A 63 -2.42 -5.04 3.93
CA GLU A 63 -1.74 -4.87 5.21
C GLU A 63 -1.22 -3.44 5.41
N ALA A 64 -0.74 -2.77 4.36
CA ALA A 64 -0.33 -1.36 4.43
C ALA A 64 -1.51 -0.43 4.79
N LEU A 65 -2.67 -0.62 4.15
CA LEU A 65 -3.86 0.17 4.43
C LEU A 65 -4.41 -0.08 5.83
N GLN A 66 -4.41 -1.35 6.28
CA GLN A 66 -4.82 -1.68 7.65
C GLN A 66 -3.91 -1.02 8.68
N LYS A 67 -2.58 -1.10 8.52
CA LYS A 67 -1.63 -0.44 9.42
C LYS A 67 -1.81 1.08 9.43
N THR A 68 -2.01 1.68 8.24
CA THR A 68 -2.30 3.12 8.11
C THR A 68 -3.54 3.52 8.91
N ARG A 69 -4.62 2.74 8.81
CA ARG A 69 -5.85 2.93 9.59
C ARG A 69 -5.60 2.76 11.10
N ASP A 70 -4.85 1.75 11.50
CA ASP A 70 -4.54 1.47 12.92
C ASP A 70 -3.67 2.58 13.54
N GLU A 71 -2.84 3.24 12.74
CA GLU A 71 -2.08 4.44 13.11
C GLU A 71 -2.96 5.72 13.19
N GLY A 72 -4.24 5.63 12.81
CA GLY A 72 -5.18 6.74 12.83
C GLY A 72 -4.99 7.72 11.66
N LEU A 73 -4.25 7.33 10.63
CA LEU A 73 -4.01 8.13 9.43
C LEU A 73 -5.09 7.88 8.37
N ARG A 74 -5.34 8.90 7.54
CA ARG A 74 -6.21 8.79 6.37
C ARG A 74 -5.43 8.28 5.17
N ILE A 75 -6.07 7.52 4.29
CA ILE A 75 -5.45 6.91 3.09
C ILE A 75 -5.77 7.79 1.88
N VAL A 76 -4.74 8.23 1.15
CA VAL A 76 -4.91 8.89 -0.15
C VAL A 76 -4.30 8.01 -1.26
N PRO A 77 -5.12 7.42 -2.16
CA PRO A 77 -4.67 6.40 -3.09
C PRO A 77 -4.24 6.97 -4.46
N VAL A 78 -3.11 7.68 -4.53
CA VAL A 78 -2.58 8.22 -5.82
C VAL A 78 -2.14 7.10 -6.76
N CYS A 79 -1.52 6.04 -6.22
CA CYS A 79 -1.19 4.85 -6.98
C CYS A 79 -2.46 4.15 -7.50
N LYS A 80 -2.54 3.91 -8.81
CA LYS A 80 -3.68 3.24 -9.46
C LYS A 80 -3.99 1.86 -8.87
N MET A 81 -2.98 1.12 -8.41
CA MET A 81 -3.19 -0.18 -7.78
C MET A 81 -3.88 -0.06 -6.42
N VAL A 82 -3.50 0.93 -5.62
CA VAL A 82 -4.14 1.22 -4.34
C VAL A 82 -5.55 1.74 -4.56
N ALA A 83 -5.76 2.64 -5.53
CA ALA A 83 -7.09 3.12 -5.92
C ALA A 83 -8.02 1.95 -6.31
N SER A 84 -7.54 1.06 -7.19
CA SER A 84 -8.29 -0.13 -7.62
C SER A 84 -8.55 -1.12 -6.47
N TYR A 85 -7.71 -1.11 -5.43
CA TYR A 85 -7.88 -1.94 -4.24
C TYR A 85 -9.00 -1.37 -3.38
N VAL A 86 -8.93 -0.08 -2.99
CA VAL A 86 -9.96 0.53 -2.12
C VAL A 86 -11.34 0.54 -2.76
N GLU A 87 -11.44 0.66 -4.09
CA GLU A 87 -12.71 0.52 -4.82
C GLU A 87 -13.39 -0.85 -4.66
N LYS A 88 -12.63 -1.90 -4.33
CA LYS A 88 -13.12 -3.27 -4.16
C LYS A 88 -13.24 -3.68 -2.69
N HIS A 89 -12.80 -2.82 -1.78
CA HIS A 89 -12.62 -3.09 -0.36
C HIS A 89 -13.26 -1.96 0.46
N ASP A 90 -14.60 -2.01 0.55
CA ASP A 90 -15.42 -1.01 1.25
C ASP A 90 -15.08 -0.89 2.75
N GLU A 91 -14.36 -1.86 3.34
CA GLU A 91 -13.91 -1.81 4.73
C GLU A 91 -12.98 -0.63 5.03
N PHE A 92 -12.37 -0.01 4.02
CA PHE A 92 -11.51 1.18 4.14
C PHE A 92 -12.24 2.50 3.82
N ALA A 93 -13.50 2.45 3.39
CA ALA A 93 -14.22 3.65 2.94
C ALA A 93 -14.36 4.75 4.01
N ASP A 94 -14.23 4.40 5.30
CA ASP A 94 -14.26 5.36 6.41
C ASP A 94 -12.96 6.17 6.57
N VAL A 95 -11.84 5.66 6.06
CA VAL A 95 -10.50 6.25 6.20
C VAL A 95 -9.87 6.67 4.88
N VAL A 96 -10.53 6.45 3.74
CA VAL A 96 -10.04 6.91 2.43
C VAL A 96 -10.48 8.35 2.16
N ASP A 97 -9.52 9.16 1.72
CA ASP A 97 -9.75 10.48 1.12
C ASP A 97 -9.57 10.43 -0.40
N PRO A 98 -10.32 11.24 -1.16
CA PRO A 98 -10.08 11.39 -2.58
C PRO A 98 -8.70 12.04 -2.84
N VAL A 99 -8.10 11.70 -3.96
CA VAL A 99 -6.95 12.44 -4.49
C VAL A 99 -7.43 13.84 -4.87
N SER A 100 -6.86 14.87 -4.26
CA SER A 100 -7.21 16.28 -4.52
C SER A 100 -6.10 16.97 -5.32
N ASP A 101 -6.45 18.03 -6.04
CA ASP A 101 -5.49 18.87 -6.78
C ASP A 101 -4.36 19.39 -5.87
N ASP A 102 -4.62 19.60 -4.57
CA ASP A 102 -3.62 20.05 -3.59
C ASP A 102 -2.58 18.96 -3.29
N ILE A 103 -3.00 17.70 -3.22
CA ILE A 103 -2.10 16.56 -3.05
C ILE A 103 -1.24 16.37 -4.30
N GLU A 104 -1.84 16.45 -5.49
CA GLU A 104 -1.11 16.32 -6.75
C GLU A 104 -0.05 17.42 -6.90
N GLN A 105 -0.42 18.68 -6.68
CA GLN A 105 0.54 19.78 -6.72
C GLN A 105 1.66 19.64 -5.68
N TRP A 106 1.35 19.10 -4.50
CA TRP A 106 2.37 18.89 -3.48
C TRP A 106 3.39 17.82 -3.87
N LEU A 107 2.93 16.71 -4.46
CA LEU A 107 3.79 15.63 -4.97
C LEU A 107 4.69 16.09 -6.13
N GLU A 108 4.23 17.00 -6.98
CA GLU A 108 5.06 17.50 -8.10
C GLU A 108 6.19 18.43 -7.65
N ASN A 109 6.06 19.03 -6.46
CA ASN A 109 6.98 20.04 -5.94
C ASN A 109 7.93 19.52 -4.84
N HIS A 110 7.90 18.22 -4.53
CA HIS A 110 8.72 17.56 -3.51
C HIS A 110 9.41 16.30 -4.09
#